data_AF-A0A920JJ14-F1
#
_entry.id   AF-A0A920JJ14-F1
#
_cell.length_a   1.000
_cell.length_b   1.000
_cell.length_c   1.000
_cell.angle_alpha   90.00
_cell.angle_beta   90.00
_cell.angle_gamma   90.00
#
_symmetry.space_group_name_H-M   'P 1'
#
loop_
_entity.id
_entity.type
_entity.pdbx_description
1 polymer ?
#
loop_
_entity_poly.entity_id
_entity_poly.type
_entity_poly.pdbx_seq_one_letter_code
_entity_poly.pdbx_strand_id
1 'polypeptide(L)' 'MQSKELKNLELVARGKVRDIYAVDSDHLLIVTTDRMSAFDVVLPNPIPGKGEVLTQLSEFWFEKTQSIVKNHMTRSRSC' A
#
# COMPACT_ATOMS: atom_id res chain seq x y z
N MET A 1 6.62 13.81 1.62
CA MET A 1 5.27 14.37 1.83
C MET A 1 4.52 13.37 2.70
N GLN A 2 4.20 13.72 3.95
CA GLN A 2 3.41 12.85 4.85
C GLN A 2 2.09 12.52 4.16
N SER A 3 1.58 11.29 4.27
CA SER A 3 0.23 10.97 3.79
C SER A 3 -0.70 12.02 4.36
N LYS A 4 -1.32 12.85 3.52
CA LYS A 4 -2.48 13.66 3.91
C LYS A 4 -3.34 12.70 4.71
N GLU A 5 -3.53 12.96 6.00
CA GLU A 5 -4.37 12.11 6.83
C GLU A 5 -5.66 11.89 6.07
N LEU A 6 -5.96 10.64 5.75
CA LEU A 6 -7.23 10.24 5.19
C LEU A 6 -8.21 10.39 6.35
N LYS A 7 -8.63 11.63 6.62
CA LYS A 7 -9.27 12.06 7.88
C LYS A 7 -10.52 11.26 8.27
N ASN A 8 -11.07 10.51 7.33
CA ASN A 8 -12.31 9.76 7.48
C ASN A 8 -12.11 8.24 7.49
N LEU A 9 -10.86 7.74 7.53
CA LEU A 9 -10.58 6.31 7.61
C LEU A 9 -9.80 5.98 8.88
N GLU A 10 -10.21 4.90 9.54
CA GLU A 10 -9.52 4.39 10.72
C GLU A 10 -8.19 3.77 10.32
N LEU A 11 -7.09 4.21 10.95
CA LEU A 11 -5.78 3.58 10.79
C LEU A 11 -5.75 2.28 11.61
N VAL A 12 -5.75 1.14 10.91
CA VAL A 12 -5.70 -0.19 11.54
C VAL A 12 -4.27 -0.56 11.93
N ALA A 13 -3.32 -0.31 11.04
CA ALA A 13 -1.92 -0.66 11.29
C ALA A 13 -0.96 0.22 10.48
N ARG A 14 0.20 0.49 11.08
CA ARG A 14 1.31 1.20 10.43
C ARG A 14 2.55 0.32 10.44
N GLY A 15 2.91 -0.19 9.27
CA GLY A 15 4.15 -0.94 9.06
C GLY A 15 5.33 -0.05 8.71
N LYS A 16 6.49 -0.68 8.46
CA LYS A 16 7.73 0.01 8.04
C LYS A 16 7.52 0.82 6.75
N VAL A 17 6.76 0.27 5.80
CA VAL A 17 6.60 0.85 4.44
C VAL A 17 5.15 1.00 3.98
N ARG A 18 4.17 0.44 4.69
CA ARG A 18 2.74 0.49 4.35
C ARG A 18 1.91 0.95 5.54
N ASP A 19 0.90 1.77 5.27
CA ASP A 19 -0.18 2.09 6.21
C ASP A 19 -1.46 1.36 5.75
N ILE A 20 -2.20 0.79 6.70
CA ILE A 20 -3.44 0.03 6.44
C ILE A 20 -4.59 0.75 7.11
N TYR A 21 -5.61 1.07 6.34
CA TYR A 21 -6.82 1.75 6.80
C TYR A 21 -8.06 0.87 6.59
N ALA A 22 -9.01 0.90 7.52
CA ALA A 22 -10.31 0.26 7.36
C ALA A 22 -11.18 1.12 6.45
N VAL A 23 -11.79 0.50 5.43
CA VAL A 23 -12.77 1.15 4.54
C VAL A 23 -14.18 0.81 4.99
N ASP A 24 -14.43 -0.49 5.21
CA ASP A 24 -15.67 -1.03 5.76
C ASP A 24 -15.39 -2.40 6.42
N SER A 25 -16.43 -3.20 6.71
CA SER A 25 -16.30 -4.53 7.35
C SER A 25 -15.48 -5.54 6.55
N ASP A 26 -15.42 -5.40 5.22
CA ASP A 26 -14.88 -6.39 4.31
C ASP A 26 -13.69 -5.87 3.50
N HIS A 27 -13.41 -4.56 3.55
CA HIS A 27 -12.41 -3.91 2.71
C HIS A 27 -11.35 -3.13 3.51
N LEU A 28 -10.09 -3.29 3.09
CA LEU A 28 -8.94 -2.54 3.59
C LEU A 28 -8.32 -1.70 2.48
N LEU A 29 -7.88 -0.50 2.82
CA LEU A 29 -7.03 0.34 1.99
C LEU A 29 -5.58 0.19 2.43
N ILE A 30 -4.74 -0.34 1.53
CA ILE A 30 -3.31 -0.51 1.76
C ILE A 30 -2.55 0.59 1.01
N VAL A 31 -1.97 1.54 1.75
CA VAL A 31 -1.20 2.65 1.20
C VAL A 31 0.29 2.33 1.25
N THR A 32 0.92 2.11 0.08
CA THR A 32 2.38 1.94 -0.01
C THR A 32 3.06 3.31 0.00
N THR A 33 3.92 3.53 1.00
CA THR A 33 4.61 4.81 1.20
C THR A 33 5.99 4.84 0.55
N ASP A 34 6.55 6.04 0.39
CA ASP A 34 7.94 6.26 -0.05
C ASP A 34 8.98 5.92 1.03
N ARG A 35 8.55 5.53 2.24
CA ARG A 35 9.45 5.05 3.30
C ARG A 35 10.16 3.77 2.87
N MET A 36 11.42 3.66 3.28
CA MET A 36 12.28 2.51 3.06
C MET A 36 12.82 2.03 4.40
N SER A 37 13.06 0.72 4.50
CA SER A 37 13.76 0.13 5.65
C SER A 37 14.87 -0.80 5.20
N ALA A 38 15.98 -0.79 5.93
CA ALA A 38 17.09 -1.73 5.77
C ALA A 38 17.64 -2.07 7.15
N PHE A 39 18.11 -3.31 7.35
CA PHE A 39 18.62 -3.80 8.65
C PHE A 39 17.65 -3.51 9.81
N ASP A 40 16.37 -3.80 9.58
CA ASP A 40 15.25 -3.54 10.50
C ASP A 40 14.94 -2.09 10.90
N VAL A 41 15.69 -1.11 10.38
CA VAL A 41 15.49 0.31 10.67
C VAL A 41 14.81 1.02 9.50
N VAL A 42 13.84 1.89 9.79
CA VAL A 42 13.26 2.80 8.80
C VAL A 42 14.22 3.96 8.57
N LEU A 43 14.61 4.19 7.32
CA LEU A 43 15.56 5.24 6.95
C LEU A 43 14.89 6.62 7.01
N PRO A 44 15.63 7.68 7.37
CA PRO A 44 15.06 9.03 7.52
C PRO A 44 14.65 9.64 6.18
N ASN A 45 15.33 9.28 5.09
CA ASN A 45 15.11 9.86 3.78
C ASN A 45 14.20 8.94 2.94
N PRO A 46 12.98 9.38 2.58
CA PRO A 46 12.12 8.63 1.66
C PRO A 46 12.67 8.68 0.23
N ILE A 47 12.28 7.70 -0.60
CA ILE A 47 12.54 7.72 -2.04
C ILE A 47 11.27 8.18 -2.76
N PRO A 48 11.24 9.40 -3.33
CA PRO A 48 10.06 9.93 -4.01
C PRO A 48 9.55 8.98 -5.10
N GLY A 49 8.24 8.69 -5.10
CA GLY A 49 7.57 7.89 -6.14
C GLY A 49 7.76 6.37 -6.01
N LYS A 50 8.55 5.90 -5.03
CA LYS A 50 8.74 4.47 -4.77
C LYS A 50 7.40 3.79 -4.45
N GLY A 51 6.56 4.42 -3.62
CA GLY A 51 5.28 3.84 -3.21
C GLY A 51 4.34 3.60 -4.39
N GLU A 52 4.32 4.55 -5.32
CA GLU A 52 3.52 4.49 -6.54
C GLU A 52 3.99 3.34 -7.46
N VAL A 53 5.29 3.32 -7.79
CA VAL A 53 5.87 2.27 -8.66
C VAL A 53 5.65 0.87 -8.08
N LEU A 54 5.85 0.70 -6.76
CA LEU A 54 5.64 -0.59 -6.10
C LEU A 54 4.16 -1.01 -6.06
N THR A 55 3.25 -0.05 -6.02
CA THR A 55 1.80 -0.32 -6.10
C THR A 55 1.46 -0.83 -7.50
N GLN A 56 1.88 -0.11 -8.55
CA GLN A 56 1.66 -0.53 -9.95
C GLN A 56 2.29 -1.90 -10.26
N LEU A 57 3.50 -2.15 -9.75
CA LEU A 57 4.17 -3.44 -9.91
C LEU A 57 3.39 -4.58 -9.23
N SER A 58 2.84 -4.32 -8.03
CA SER A 58 2.01 -5.30 -7.33
C SER A 58 0.73 -5.58 -8.12
N GLU A 59 0.05 -4.54 -8.61
CA GLU A 59 -1.14 -4.66 -9.46
C GLU A 59 -0.87 -5.51 -10.71
N PHE A 60 0.22 -5.23 -11.43
CA PHE A 60 0.63 -6.00 -12.60
C PHE A 60 0.76 -7.49 -12.27
N TRP A 61 1.44 -7.84 -11.18
CA TRP A 61 1.62 -9.25 -10.81
C TRP A 61 0.32 -9.89 -10.34
N PHE A 62 -0.51 -9.19 -9.56
CA PHE A 62 -1.81 -9.71 -9.14
C PHE A 62 -2.72 -10.03 -10.32
N GLU A 63 -2.71 -9.18 -11.36
CA GLU A 63 -3.42 -9.45 -12.61
C GLU A 63 -2.84 -10.67 -13.33
N LYS A 64 -1.52 -10.71 -13.52
CA LYS A 64 -0.86 -11.82 -14.24
C LYS A 64 -1.02 -13.18 -13.56
N THR A 65 -1.07 -13.22 -12.23
CA THR A 65 -1.17 -14.49 -11.49
C THR A 65 -2.60 -14.82 -11.04
N GLN A 66 -3.61 -14.05 -11.46
CA GLN A 66 -5.00 -14.23 -11.02
C GLN A 66 -5.55 -15.63 -11.36
N SER A 67 -5.10 -16.24 -12.46
CA SER A 67 -5.49 -17.59 -12.87
C SER A 67 -4.80 -18.70 -12.07
N ILE A 68 -3.70 -18.37 -11.36
CA ILE A 68 -2.92 -19.33 -10.58
C ILE A 68 -3.44 -19.39 -9.15
N VAL A 69 -3.71 -18.24 -8.54
CA VAL A 69 -4.15 -18.14 -7.15
C VAL A 69 -5.04 -16.92 -6.92
N LYS A 70 -6.06 -17.07 -6.08
CA LYS A 70 -6.91 -15.96 -5.63
C LYS A 70 -6.06 -14.96 -4.82
N ASN A 71 -6.26 -13.68 -5.06
CA ASN A 71 -5.60 -12.60 -4.32
C ASN A 71 -6.64 -11.67 -3.66
N HIS A 72 -6.17 -10.69 -2.89
CA HIS A 72 -7.01 -9.81 -2.07
C HIS A 72 -7.48 -8.53 -2.78
N MET A 73 -7.22 -8.37 -4.09
CA MET A 73 -7.59 -7.16 -4.81
C MET A 73 -9.10 -7.11 -5.06
N THR A 74 -9.76 -6.04 -4.63
CA THR A 74 -11.23 -5.92 -4.66
C THR A 74 -11.78 -5.12 -5.85
N ARG A 75 -10.89 -4.55 -6.69
CA ARG A 75 -11.07 -3.94 -8.04
C ARG A 75 -10.26 -2.63 -8.11
N SER A 76 -9.14 -2.64 -8.84
CA SER A 76 -8.36 -1.44 -9.12
C SER A 76 -9.10 -0.59 -10.16
N ARG A 77 -9.53 0.61 -9.78
CA ARG A 77 -9.67 1.73 -10.71
C ARG A 77 -8.68 2.76 -10.22
N SER A 78 -7.49 2.76 -10.83
CA SER A 78 -6.61 3.93 -10.76
C SER A 78 -7.43 5.14 -11.23
N CYS A 79 -7.56 6.13 -10.35
CA CYS A 79 -8.08 7.46 -10.66
C CYS A 79 -6.97 8.46 -10.38
#